data_AF-A0A023DD53-F1
#
_entry.id   AF-A0A023DD53-F1
#
_cell.length_a   1.000
_cell.length_b   1.000
_cell.length_c   1.000
_cell.angle_alpha   90.00
_cell.angle_beta   90.00
_cell.angle_gamma   90.00
#
_symmetry.space_group_name_H-M   'P 1'
#
loop_
_entity.id
_entity.type
_entity.pdbx_description
1 polymer ?
#
loop_
_entity_poly.entity_id
_entity_poly.type
_entity_poly.pdbx_seq_one_letter_code
_entity_poly.pdbx_strand_id
1 'polypeptide(L)'
;MSTVLLLFIIAIALFIIFFRTKALSKSALVSLFMFCLLAALLLNQEMRAAIAHLKQSYLAREETLIENVISPSAEKKIKPSVLLDVPVIRQLPELPRGCEVTSLAMLLEDAGVQADKLTLAKQIRKDPTPFQRKNGKVYFGNPNNGFVGDMYSLTTPGLGVYHKPIKQLAETYLPDRIIDLTGSDFSVLQQYLSKGVPIWIITNSTYKKLPESAFREWETPSGPIKITYYEHSVVITGYDQDFIYFNDPLTGEKNKKAPKTDFLAAWVQMGRQAITYQPD
;
A
#
# COMPACT_ATOMS: atom_id res chain seq x y z
N MET A 1 24.17 24.48 -28.97
CA MET A 1 25.52 25.09 -28.88
C MET A 1 25.32 26.58 -29.10
N SER A 2 25.57 27.45 -28.12
CA SER A 2 25.29 28.88 -28.31
C SER A 2 26.16 29.42 -29.45
N THR A 3 25.61 30.36 -30.23
CA THR A 3 26.33 31.03 -31.32
C THR A 3 27.65 31.63 -30.84
N VAL A 4 27.71 32.04 -29.57
CA VAL A 4 28.91 32.53 -28.87
C VAL A 4 29.99 31.45 -28.74
N LEU A 5 29.63 30.22 -28.35
CA LEU A 5 30.59 29.12 -28.22
C LEU A 5 31.18 28.71 -29.59
N LEU A 6 30.35 28.72 -30.63
CA LEU A 6 30.81 28.45 -32.00
C LEU A 6 31.78 29.53 -32.49
N LEU A 7 31.47 30.82 -32.25
CA LEU A 7 32.36 31.93 -32.59
C LEU A 7 33.68 31.89 -31.80
N PHE A 8 33.66 31.46 -30.54
CA PHE A 8 34.86 31.30 -29.72
C PHE A 8 35.76 30.16 -30.23
N ILE A 9 35.18 29.02 -30.61
CA ILE A 9 35.93 27.90 -31.22
C ILE A 9 36.55 28.32 -32.56
N ILE A 10 35.81 29.05 -33.40
CA ILE A 10 36.31 29.58 -34.66
C ILE A 10 37.47 30.57 -34.41
N ALA A 11 37.35 31.45 -33.41
CA ALA A 11 38.42 32.38 -33.05
C ALA A 11 39.70 31.65 -32.57
N ILE A 12 39.57 30.59 -31.76
CA ILE A 12 40.70 29.75 -31.35
C ILE A 12 41.32 29.03 -32.57
N ALA A 13 40.51 28.50 -33.48
CA ALA A 13 41.01 27.82 -34.67
C ALA A 13 41.78 28.78 -35.60
N LEU A 14 41.24 29.98 -35.84
CA LEU A 14 41.92 31.03 -36.59
C LEU A 14 43.21 31.47 -35.89
N PHE A 15 43.21 31.55 -34.56
CA PHE A 15 44.40 31.87 -33.77
C PHE A 15 45.50 30.80 -33.90
N ILE A 16 45.15 29.51 -33.84
CA ILE A 16 46.11 28.40 -34.04
C ILE A 16 46.69 28.43 -35.46
N ILE A 17 45.85 28.65 -36.47
CA ILE A 17 46.29 28.77 -37.87
C ILE A 17 47.26 29.95 -38.03
N PHE A 18 46.96 31.07 -37.39
CA PHE A 18 47.76 32.29 -37.50
C PHE A 18 49.07 32.24 -36.68
N PHE A 19 49.12 31.50 -35.58
CA PHE A 19 50.37 31.26 -34.84
C PHE A 19 51.37 30.42 -35.64
N ARG A 20 50.89 29.56 -36.54
CA ARG A 20 51.75 28.80 -37.46
C ARG A 20 52.44 29.67 -38.51
N THR A 21 51.93 30.88 -38.80
CA THR A 21 52.47 31.78 -39.85
C THR A 21 53.47 32.84 -39.33
N LYS A 22 53.89 32.78 -38.05
CA LYS A 22 55.02 33.51 -37.42
C LYS A 22 55.13 35.04 -37.68
N ALA A 23 54.02 35.76 -37.80
CA ALA A 23 54.05 37.23 -37.85
C ALA A 23 52.83 37.84 -37.14
N LEU A 24 52.95 38.14 -35.83
CA LEU A 24 51.98 38.99 -35.12
C LEU A 24 52.63 40.32 -34.74
N SER A 25 52.03 41.42 -35.16
CA SER A 25 52.35 42.75 -34.65
C SER A 25 51.86 42.89 -33.20
N LYS A 26 52.51 43.76 -32.41
CA LYS A 26 52.09 44.02 -31.02
C LYS A 26 50.64 44.52 -30.93
N SER A 27 50.15 45.27 -31.92
CA SER A 27 48.76 45.74 -31.98
C SER A 27 47.76 44.60 -32.18
N ALA A 28 48.08 43.61 -33.02
CA ALA A 28 47.22 42.43 -33.22
C ALA A 28 47.06 41.59 -31.94
N LEU A 29 48.13 41.49 -31.13
CA LEU A 29 48.09 40.84 -29.81
C LEU A 29 47.16 41.57 -28.83
N VAL A 30 47.19 42.91 -28.80
CA VAL A 30 46.30 43.70 -27.93
C VAL A 30 44.84 43.57 -28.37
N SER A 31 44.55 43.65 -29.67
CA SER A 31 43.19 43.48 -30.19
C SER A 31 42.63 42.08 -29.88
N LEU A 32 43.45 41.04 -29.99
CA LEU A 32 43.04 39.69 -29.63
C LEU A 32 42.77 39.55 -28.13
N PHE A 33 43.63 40.11 -27.28
CA PHE A 33 43.43 40.10 -25.83
C PHE A 33 42.12 40.79 -25.45
N MET A 34 41.82 41.94 -26.06
CA MET A 34 40.55 42.65 -25.86
C MET A 34 39.34 41.85 -26.35
N PHE A 35 39.47 41.14 -27.48
CA PHE A 35 38.42 40.26 -27.98
C PHE A 35 38.17 39.07 -27.05
N CYS A 36 39.22 38.44 -26.54
CA CYS A 36 39.12 37.37 -25.55
C CYS A 36 38.47 37.84 -24.25
N LEU A 37 38.81 39.05 -23.77
CA LEU A 37 38.18 39.67 -22.61
C LEU A 37 36.68 39.90 -22.85
N LEU A 38 36.30 40.45 -24.00
CA LEU A 38 34.90 40.69 -24.34
C LEU A 38 34.13 39.37 -24.47
N ALA A 39 34.71 38.35 -25.10
CA ALA A 39 34.12 37.02 -25.21
C ALA A 39 33.93 36.37 -23.82
N ALA A 40 34.92 36.49 -22.93
CA ALA A 40 34.82 36.01 -21.55
C ALA A 40 33.73 36.72 -20.75
N LEU A 41 33.57 38.04 -20.94
CA LEU A 41 32.49 38.83 -20.35
C LEU A 41 31.11 38.36 -20.84
N LEU A 42 30.95 38.14 -22.14
CA LEU A 42 29.70 37.65 -22.74
C LEU A 42 29.37 36.22 -22.27
N LEU A 43 30.35 35.32 -22.23
CA LEU A 43 30.21 33.96 -21.71
C LEU A 43 29.81 33.94 -20.23
N ASN A 44 30.41 34.81 -19.42
CA ASN A 44 30.04 34.96 -18.00
C ASN A 44 28.59 35.45 -17.85
N GLN A 45 28.13 36.35 -18.70
CA GLN A 45 26.75 36.82 -18.67
C GLN A 45 25.74 35.72 -19.05
N GLU A 46 26.00 34.95 -20.12
CA GLU A 46 25.16 33.80 -20.50
C GLU A 46 25.13 32.74 -19.38
N MET A 47 26.29 32.44 -18.80
CA MET A 47 26.40 31.46 -17.71
C MET A 47 25.62 31.90 -16.47
N ARG A 48 25.68 33.18 -16.10
CA ARG A 48 24.87 33.72 -14.99
C ARG A 48 23.38 33.60 -15.25
N ALA A 49 22.93 33.88 -16.47
CA ALA A 49 21.53 33.74 -16.86
C ALA A 49 21.06 32.27 -16.80
N ALA A 50 21.88 31.33 -17.29
CA ALA A 50 21.59 29.90 -17.21
C ALA A 50 21.52 29.40 -15.76
N ILE A 51 22.45 29.82 -14.90
CA ILE A 51 22.44 29.49 -13.47
C ILE A 51 21.20 30.07 -12.78
N ALA A 52 20.81 31.32 -13.08
CA ALA A 52 19.61 31.93 -12.52
C ALA A 52 18.35 31.16 -12.93
N HIS A 53 18.23 30.76 -14.20
CA HIS A 53 17.12 29.95 -14.68
C HIS A 53 17.08 28.57 -14.02
N LEU A 54 18.24 27.91 -13.88
CA LEU A 54 18.33 26.61 -13.22
C LEU A 54 17.92 26.70 -11.74
N LYS A 55 18.40 27.73 -11.03
CA LYS A 55 18.01 28.02 -9.64
C LYS A 55 16.51 28.28 -9.53
N GLN A 56 15.93 29.07 -10.43
CA GLN A 56 14.48 29.32 -10.46
C GLN A 56 13.69 28.02 -10.71
N SER A 57 14.16 27.17 -11.63
CA SER A 57 13.51 25.89 -11.92
C SER A 57 13.60 24.90 -10.75
N TYR A 58 14.73 24.91 -10.02
CA TYR A 58 14.93 24.09 -8.83
C TYR A 58 14.01 24.57 -7.70
N LEU A 59 13.97 25.89 -7.44
CA LEU A 59 13.12 26.48 -6.42
C LEU A 59 11.62 26.27 -6.72
N ALA A 60 11.18 26.45 -7.96
CA ALA A 60 9.79 26.18 -8.35
C ALA A 60 9.41 24.70 -8.20
N ARG A 61 10.36 23.78 -8.46
CA ARG A 61 10.17 22.34 -8.23
C ARG A 61 10.12 22.00 -6.74
N GLU A 62 10.93 22.66 -5.92
CA GLU A 62 10.92 22.48 -4.46
C GLU A 62 9.65 23.06 -3.85
N GLU A 63 9.20 24.23 -4.31
CA GLU A 63 7.95 24.88 -3.90
C GLU A 63 6.73 24.03 -4.28
N THR A 64 6.69 23.43 -5.47
CA THR A 64 5.62 22.49 -5.86
C THR A 64 5.67 21.17 -5.07
N LEU A 65 6.84 20.66 -4.70
CA LEU A 65 6.96 19.50 -3.80
C LEU A 65 6.45 19.85 -2.40
N ILE A 66 6.82 21.02 -1.89
CA ILE A 66 6.37 21.52 -0.58
C ILE A 66 4.86 21.81 -0.62
N GLU A 67 4.33 22.40 -1.68
CA GLU A 67 2.90 22.63 -1.86
C GLU A 67 2.13 21.31 -1.97
N ASN A 68 2.66 20.28 -2.62
CA ASN A 68 2.03 18.94 -2.61
C ASN A 68 2.10 18.24 -1.24
N VAL A 69 3.02 18.63 -0.36
CA VAL A 69 3.15 18.11 1.01
C VAL A 69 2.34 18.93 2.03
N ILE A 70 2.18 20.24 1.79
CA ILE A 70 1.58 21.20 2.74
C ILE A 70 0.17 21.62 2.33
N SER A 71 -0.19 21.54 1.04
CA SER A 71 -1.56 21.77 0.59
C SER A 71 -2.47 20.72 1.22
N PRO A 72 -3.44 21.13 2.06
CA PRO A 72 -4.48 20.24 2.55
C PRO A 72 -5.49 20.02 1.43
N SER A 73 -5.05 19.59 0.25
CA SER A 73 -5.93 19.24 -0.85
C SER A 73 -6.29 17.76 -0.72
N ALA A 74 -7.54 17.55 -0.29
CA ALA A 74 -8.24 16.29 -0.14
C ALA A 74 -7.94 15.47 1.13
N GLU A 75 -8.16 16.05 2.32
CA GLU A 75 -8.93 15.28 3.30
C GLU A 75 -10.29 14.98 2.67
N LYS A 76 -10.39 13.81 2.01
CA LYS A 76 -11.67 13.22 1.63
C LYS A 76 -12.50 13.15 2.92
N LYS A 77 -13.48 14.07 3.04
CA LYS A 77 -14.22 14.36 4.26
C LYS A 77 -14.72 13.06 4.89
N ILE A 78 -14.09 12.66 5.99
CA ILE A 78 -14.52 11.51 6.78
C ILE A 78 -15.93 11.81 7.29
N LYS A 79 -16.90 10.97 6.92
CA LYS A 79 -18.28 11.11 7.38
C LYS A 79 -18.34 10.82 8.89
N PRO A 80 -19.23 11.49 9.66
CA PRO A 80 -19.36 11.21 11.09
C PRO A 80 -19.89 9.80 11.37
N SER A 81 -20.69 9.26 10.45
CA SER A 81 -21.15 7.87 10.46
C SER A 81 -21.33 7.34 9.03
N VAL A 82 -21.25 6.02 8.90
CA VAL A 82 -21.42 5.25 7.67
C VAL A 82 -22.14 3.95 8.03
N LEU A 83 -23.10 3.55 7.20
CA LEU A 83 -23.66 2.20 7.20
C LEU A 83 -23.93 1.79 5.75
N LEU A 84 -23.16 0.82 5.26
CA LEU A 84 -23.23 0.31 3.89
C LEU A 84 -24.20 -0.87 3.80
N ASP A 85 -24.73 -1.10 2.61
CA ASP A 85 -25.68 -2.18 2.32
C ASP A 85 -25.01 -3.40 1.64
N VAL A 86 -23.90 -3.87 2.22
CA VAL A 86 -23.10 -4.97 1.64
C VAL A 86 -23.85 -6.31 1.73
N PRO A 87 -23.90 -7.14 0.67
CA PRO A 87 -24.44 -8.50 0.74
C PRO A 87 -23.80 -9.33 1.86
N VAL A 88 -24.61 -10.13 2.57
CA VAL A 88 -24.10 -11.04 3.61
C VAL A 88 -24.06 -12.45 3.06
N ILE A 89 -22.91 -13.12 3.21
CA ILE A 89 -22.71 -14.51 2.83
C ILE A 89 -22.31 -15.28 4.08
N ARG A 90 -23.02 -16.36 4.38
CA ARG A 90 -22.73 -17.24 5.50
C ARG A 90 -21.73 -18.31 5.07
N GLN A 91 -20.70 -18.59 5.87
CA GLN A 91 -19.66 -19.57 5.52
C GLN A 91 -20.15 -21.02 5.67
N LEU A 92 -21.04 -21.26 6.64
CA LEU A 92 -21.57 -22.58 6.98
C LEU A 92 -22.76 -22.96 6.08
N PRO A 93 -22.99 -24.28 5.86
CA PRO A 93 -22.26 -25.42 6.45
C PRO A 93 -20.94 -25.80 5.76
N GLU A 94 -20.67 -25.28 4.57
CA GLU A 94 -19.66 -25.83 3.66
C GLU A 94 -18.22 -25.52 4.08
N LEU A 95 -17.99 -24.37 4.72
CA LEU A 95 -16.65 -23.91 5.10
C LEU A 95 -16.57 -23.61 6.61
N PRO A 96 -16.38 -24.63 7.48
CA PRO A 96 -16.25 -24.43 8.92
C PRO A 96 -15.13 -23.47 9.33
N ARG A 97 -14.05 -23.34 8.56
CA ARG A 97 -12.99 -22.32 8.73
C ARG A 97 -12.82 -21.44 7.48
N GLY A 98 -13.92 -21.02 6.87
CA GLY A 98 -13.89 -20.21 5.65
C GLY A 98 -14.23 -18.74 5.85
N CYS A 99 -14.05 -18.18 7.04
CA CYS A 99 -14.46 -16.80 7.34
C CYS A 99 -13.78 -15.79 6.42
N GLU A 100 -12.52 -16.00 6.06
CA GLU A 100 -11.70 -15.11 5.24
C GLU A 100 -12.13 -15.10 3.78
N VAL A 101 -12.28 -16.30 3.18
CA VAL A 101 -12.71 -16.43 1.78
C VAL A 101 -14.19 -16.08 1.61
N THR A 102 -15.02 -16.30 2.63
CA THR A 102 -16.42 -15.88 2.61
C THR A 102 -16.54 -14.36 2.76
N SER A 103 -15.71 -13.75 3.61
CA SER A 103 -15.61 -12.28 3.70
C SER A 103 -15.05 -11.67 2.42
N LEU A 104 -14.10 -12.33 1.76
CA LEU A 104 -13.60 -11.90 0.45
C LEU A 104 -14.71 -11.97 -0.61
N ALA A 105 -15.54 -13.01 -0.61
CA ALA A 105 -16.70 -13.09 -1.50
C ALA A 105 -17.63 -11.88 -1.32
N MET A 106 -17.95 -11.50 -0.07
CA MET A 106 -18.77 -10.31 0.21
C MET A 106 -18.11 -9.01 -0.30
N LEU A 107 -16.79 -8.86 -0.13
CA LEU A 107 -16.04 -7.70 -0.61
C LEU A 107 -16.07 -7.61 -2.16
N LEU A 108 -15.87 -8.74 -2.84
CA LEU A 108 -15.87 -8.80 -4.31
C LEU A 108 -17.26 -8.57 -4.89
N GLU A 109 -18.31 -9.10 -4.25
CA GLU A 109 -19.70 -8.90 -4.68
C GLU A 109 -20.11 -7.42 -4.57
N ASP A 110 -19.70 -6.73 -3.49
CA ASP A 110 -19.91 -5.28 -3.36
C ASP A 110 -19.18 -4.48 -4.45
N ALA A 111 -18.01 -4.96 -4.89
CA ALA A 111 -17.27 -4.40 -6.01
C ALA A 111 -17.87 -4.76 -7.40
N GLY A 112 -19.01 -5.45 -7.44
CA GLY A 112 -19.70 -5.86 -8.67
C GLY A 112 -19.14 -7.12 -9.32
N VAL A 113 -18.29 -7.89 -8.63
CA VAL A 113 -17.71 -9.14 -9.13
C VAL A 113 -18.32 -10.34 -8.41
N GLN A 114 -18.99 -11.21 -9.18
CA GLN A 114 -19.52 -12.45 -8.63
C GLN A 114 -18.39 -13.43 -8.31
N ALA A 115 -18.21 -13.71 -7.02
CA ALA A 115 -17.22 -14.67 -6.54
C ALA A 115 -17.86 -15.62 -5.52
N ASP A 116 -18.00 -16.89 -5.88
CA ASP A 116 -18.53 -17.92 -4.98
C ASP A 116 -17.48 -18.33 -3.92
N LYS A 117 -17.92 -18.43 -2.66
CA LYS A 117 -17.05 -18.77 -1.52
C LYS A 117 -16.35 -20.12 -1.69
N LEU A 118 -16.99 -21.12 -2.32
CA LEU A 118 -16.39 -22.45 -2.52
C LEU A 118 -15.33 -22.42 -3.62
N THR A 119 -15.52 -21.55 -4.61
CA THR A 119 -14.52 -21.28 -5.65
C THR A 119 -13.30 -20.60 -5.05
N LEU A 120 -13.49 -19.55 -4.25
CA LEU A 120 -12.40 -18.88 -3.53
C LEU A 120 -11.67 -19.83 -2.55
N ALA A 121 -12.41 -20.69 -1.85
CA ALA A 121 -11.86 -21.72 -0.95
C ALA A 121 -10.91 -22.71 -1.64
N LYS A 122 -11.18 -23.03 -2.91
CA LYS A 122 -10.33 -23.89 -3.76
C LYS A 122 -9.11 -23.14 -4.31
N GLN A 123 -9.27 -21.86 -4.62
CA GLN A 123 -8.22 -21.05 -5.27
C GLN A 123 -7.25 -20.40 -4.28
N ILE A 124 -7.66 -20.17 -3.03
CA ILE A 124 -6.79 -19.58 -2.03
C ILE A 124 -5.54 -20.43 -1.84
N ARG A 125 -4.37 -19.78 -1.94
CA ARG A 125 -3.08 -20.42 -1.70
C ARG A 125 -3.07 -21.08 -0.32
N LYS A 126 -2.61 -22.32 -0.25
CA LYS A 126 -2.45 -23.09 0.99
C LYS A 126 -0.99 -23.05 1.47
N ASP A 127 -0.78 -23.02 2.78
CA ASP A 127 0.52 -23.34 3.36
C ASP A 127 0.64 -24.88 3.44
N PRO A 128 1.68 -25.49 2.83
CA PRO A 128 1.78 -26.96 2.75
C PRO A 128 2.33 -27.61 4.03
N THR A 129 2.70 -26.83 5.05
CA THR A 129 3.38 -27.36 6.24
C THR A 129 2.43 -28.28 7.02
N PRO A 130 2.79 -29.55 7.27
CA PRO A 130 1.95 -30.46 8.02
C PRO A 130 1.93 -30.12 9.52
N PHE A 131 0.81 -30.38 10.18
CA PHE A 131 0.68 -30.21 11.63
C PHE A 131 1.52 -31.26 12.37
N GLN A 132 2.41 -30.83 13.25
CA GLN A 132 3.19 -31.72 14.12
C GLN A 132 3.25 -31.17 15.54
N ARG A 133 3.33 -32.08 16.53
CA ARG A 133 3.66 -31.75 17.91
C ARG A 133 4.93 -32.49 18.32
N LYS A 134 5.95 -31.77 18.75
CA LYS A 134 7.25 -32.32 19.18
C LYS A 134 7.76 -31.53 20.37
N ASN A 135 8.21 -32.22 21.42
CA ASN A 135 8.81 -31.62 22.62
C ASN A 135 7.97 -30.49 23.23
N GLY A 136 6.64 -30.66 23.27
CA GLY A 136 5.71 -29.65 23.80
C GLY A 136 5.45 -28.45 22.88
N LYS A 137 6.11 -28.35 21.72
CA LYS A 137 5.91 -27.31 20.72
C LYS A 137 5.00 -27.79 19.58
N VAL A 138 4.25 -26.86 19.00
CA VAL A 138 3.46 -27.07 17.78
C VAL A 138 4.26 -26.54 16.60
N TYR A 139 4.38 -27.36 15.55
CA TYR A 139 4.94 -26.99 14.26
C TYR A 139 3.83 -27.03 13.23
N PHE A 140 3.57 -25.92 12.55
CA PHE A 140 2.54 -25.86 11.51
C PHE A 140 2.81 -24.72 10.52
N GLY A 141 1.85 -24.48 9.62
CA GLY A 141 1.95 -23.44 8.60
C GLY A 141 1.84 -22.03 9.15
N ASN A 142 2.24 -21.06 8.33
CA ASN A 142 2.14 -19.64 8.65
C ASN A 142 1.01 -18.99 7.82
N PRO A 143 -0.01 -18.39 8.45
CA PRO A 143 -1.14 -17.79 7.73
C PRO A 143 -0.75 -16.63 6.81
N ASN A 144 0.45 -16.04 6.99
CA ASN A 144 0.99 -15.05 6.06
C ASN A 144 1.42 -15.64 4.71
N ASN A 145 1.67 -16.95 4.63
CA ASN A 145 2.15 -17.64 3.43
C ASN A 145 1.01 -18.31 2.64
N GLY A 146 -0.06 -18.69 3.32
CA GLY A 146 -1.23 -19.37 2.74
C GLY A 146 -2.18 -19.82 3.84
N PHE A 147 -3.37 -20.30 3.45
CA PHE A 147 -4.32 -20.88 4.39
C PHE A 147 -3.73 -22.11 5.06
N VAL A 148 -3.79 -22.16 6.40
CA VAL A 148 -3.14 -23.17 7.23
C VAL A 148 -4.14 -24.24 7.63
N GLY A 149 -3.91 -25.47 7.14
CA GLY A 149 -4.67 -26.66 7.51
C GLY A 149 -6.01 -26.81 6.81
N ASP A 150 -6.95 -27.48 7.49
CA ASP A 150 -8.21 -27.87 6.88
C ASP A 150 -9.29 -26.78 7.04
N MET A 151 -9.80 -26.33 5.90
CA MET A 151 -10.88 -25.35 5.82
C MET A 151 -12.27 -25.98 6.01
N TYR A 152 -12.39 -27.26 5.65
CA TYR A 152 -13.66 -27.96 5.44
C TYR A 152 -14.11 -28.80 6.64
N SER A 153 -13.23 -29.04 7.62
CA SER A 153 -13.57 -29.85 8.79
C SER A 153 -12.96 -29.34 10.08
N LEU A 154 -13.77 -29.18 11.13
CA LEU A 154 -13.26 -28.82 12.47
C LEU A 154 -12.55 -29.97 13.20
N THR A 155 -12.67 -31.21 12.71
CA THR A 155 -12.06 -32.39 13.35
C THR A 155 -10.58 -32.55 13.03
N THR A 156 -10.13 -31.92 11.94
CA THR A 156 -8.74 -31.90 11.48
C THR A 156 -8.07 -30.56 11.83
N PRO A 157 -6.74 -30.52 11.98
CA PRO A 157 -6.02 -29.29 12.30
C PRO A 157 -6.19 -28.22 11.22
N GLY A 158 -6.55 -27.01 11.64
CA GLY A 158 -6.68 -25.85 10.78
C GLY A 158 -6.73 -24.56 11.59
N LEU A 159 -6.38 -23.45 10.94
CA LEU A 159 -6.45 -22.12 11.50
C LEU A 159 -7.22 -21.21 10.55
N GLY A 160 -6.55 -20.73 9.51
CA GLY A 160 -7.01 -19.63 8.68
C GLY A 160 -5.92 -19.10 7.77
N VAL A 161 -6.12 -17.90 7.22
CA VAL A 161 -5.21 -17.20 6.32
C VAL A 161 -5.19 -15.69 6.61
N TYR A 162 -4.03 -15.05 6.46
CA TYR A 162 -3.87 -13.62 6.71
C TYR A 162 -4.00 -12.79 5.44
N HIS A 163 -3.81 -11.47 5.57
CA HIS A 163 -4.07 -10.51 4.50
C HIS A 163 -3.31 -10.78 3.19
N LYS A 164 -2.06 -11.28 3.22
CA LYS A 164 -1.23 -11.38 1.99
C LYS A 164 -1.80 -12.37 0.96
N PRO A 165 -2.11 -13.64 1.31
CA PRO A 165 -2.70 -14.54 0.33
C PRO A 165 -4.13 -14.14 -0.07
N ILE A 166 -4.87 -13.47 0.82
CA ILE A 166 -6.20 -12.92 0.50
C ILE A 166 -6.09 -11.81 -0.54
N LYS A 167 -5.16 -10.86 -0.36
CA LYS A 167 -4.87 -9.82 -1.37
C LYS A 167 -4.50 -10.45 -2.71
N GLN A 168 -3.59 -11.43 -2.70
CA GLN A 168 -3.16 -12.13 -3.91
C GLN A 168 -4.34 -12.77 -4.66
N LEU A 169 -5.27 -13.40 -3.95
CA LEU A 169 -6.47 -13.95 -4.55
C LEU A 169 -7.42 -12.85 -5.05
N ALA A 170 -7.65 -11.81 -4.25
CA ALA A 170 -8.53 -10.70 -4.64
C ALA A 170 -8.07 -10.01 -5.93
N GLU A 171 -6.76 -9.84 -6.12
CA GLU A 171 -6.17 -9.24 -7.33
C GLU A 171 -6.43 -10.06 -8.60
N THR A 172 -6.73 -11.36 -8.50
CA THR A 172 -7.12 -12.15 -9.69
C THR A 172 -8.54 -11.86 -10.15
N TYR A 173 -9.36 -11.21 -9.31
CA TYR A 173 -10.75 -10.85 -9.59
C TYR A 173 -10.92 -9.35 -9.86
N LEU A 174 -10.13 -8.52 -9.17
CA LEU A 174 -10.13 -7.05 -9.31
C LEU A 174 -8.68 -6.55 -9.55
N PRO A 175 -8.10 -6.81 -10.74
CA PRO A 175 -6.71 -6.45 -11.00
C PRO A 175 -6.48 -4.95 -10.86
N ASP A 176 -5.37 -4.59 -10.21
CA ASP A 176 -4.90 -3.21 -9.98
C ASP A 176 -5.84 -2.32 -9.15
N ARG A 177 -6.91 -2.92 -8.58
CA ARG A 177 -7.89 -2.22 -7.75
C ARG A 177 -7.84 -2.62 -6.29
N ILE A 178 -7.24 -3.74 -5.94
CA ILE A 178 -7.18 -4.19 -4.53
C ILE A 178 -6.14 -3.37 -3.76
N ILE A 179 -6.55 -2.90 -2.59
CA ILE A 179 -5.72 -2.10 -1.71
C ILE A 179 -5.54 -2.84 -0.39
N ASP A 180 -4.27 -3.06 -0.03
CA ASP A 180 -3.90 -3.60 1.28
C ASP A 180 -3.68 -2.45 2.25
N LEU A 181 -4.62 -2.29 3.19
CA LEU A 181 -4.59 -1.27 4.23
C LEU A 181 -3.93 -1.78 5.51
N THR A 182 -3.32 -2.96 5.49
CA THR A 182 -2.73 -3.57 6.69
C THR A 182 -1.70 -2.65 7.34
N GLY A 183 -1.85 -2.45 8.65
CA GLY A 183 -0.99 -1.56 9.44
C GLY A 183 -1.47 -0.10 9.52
N SER A 184 -2.39 0.32 8.65
CA SER A 184 -2.95 1.68 8.65
C SER A 184 -3.71 2.00 9.93
N ASP A 185 -3.89 3.29 10.23
CA ASP A 185 -4.77 3.73 11.31
C ASP A 185 -6.25 3.66 10.89
N PHE A 186 -7.15 3.61 11.88
CA PHE A 186 -8.59 3.52 11.63
C PHE A 186 -9.13 4.70 10.81
N SER A 187 -8.53 5.89 10.91
CA SER A 187 -8.90 7.06 10.09
C SER A 187 -8.78 6.79 8.59
N VAL A 188 -7.80 5.98 8.17
CA VAL A 188 -7.65 5.56 6.76
C VAL A 188 -8.83 4.67 6.37
N LEU A 189 -9.18 3.68 7.19
CA LEU A 189 -10.35 2.82 6.96
C LEU A 189 -11.63 3.67 6.88
N GLN A 190 -11.79 4.67 7.74
CA GLN A 190 -12.93 5.59 7.71
C GLN A 190 -13.02 6.38 6.40
N GLN A 191 -11.91 6.75 5.77
CA GLN A 191 -11.92 7.41 4.47
C GLN A 191 -12.48 6.49 3.36
N TYR A 192 -12.16 5.20 3.39
CA TYR A 192 -12.70 4.22 2.43
C TYR A 192 -14.18 3.97 2.67
N LEU A 193 -14.58 3.72 3.92
CA LEU A 193 -16.00 3.57 4.29
C LEU A 193 -16.81 4.82 3.92
N SER A 194 -16.26 6.02 4.10
CA SER A 194 -16.92 7.28 3.73
C SER A 194 -17.18 7.41 2.23
N LYS A 195 -16.37 6.74 1.40
CA LYS A 195 -16.54 6.65 -0.06
C LYS A 195 -17.50 5.55 -0.49
N GLY A 196 -18.07 4.80 0.46
CA GLY A 196 -19.04 3.75 0.13
C GLY A 196 -18.43 2.38 -0.11
N VAL A 197 -17.14 2.16 0.19
CA VAL A 197 -16.50 0.84 -0.02
C VAL A 197 -16.23 0.14 1.32
N PRO A 198 -16.59 -1.14 1.46
CA PRO A 198 -16.40 -1.92 2.67
C PRO A 198 -14.98 -2.44 2.81
N ILE A 199 -14.66 -2.98 3.99
CA ILE A 199 -13.29 -3.38 4.33
C ILE A 199 -13.28 -4.79 4.93
N TRP A 200 -12.62 -5.71 4.26
CA TRP A 200 -12.28 -7.03 4.79
C TRP A 200 -11.20 -6.89 5.87
N ILE A 201 -11.32 -7.58 7.01
CA ILE A 201 -10.30 -7.56 8.07
C ILE A 201 -10.05 -8.95 8.70
N ILE A 202 -8.95 -9.06 9.45
CA ILE A 202 -8.77 -10.08 10.49
C ILE A 202 -9.01 -9.45 11.87
N THR A 203 -9.80 -10.13 12.68
CA THR A 203 -10.11 -9.82 14.09
C THR A 203 -10.18 -11.12 14.89
N ASN A 204 -10.85 -11.12 16.03
CA ASN A 204 -11.21 -12.33 16.74
C ASN A 204 -12.72 -12.42 16.98
N SER A 205 -13.23 -13.63 17.15
CA SER A 205 -14.67 -13.94 17.26
C SER A 205 -15.36 -13.39 18.51
N THR A 206 -14.62 -12.81 19.47
CA THR A 206 -15.19 -12.11 20.63
C THR A 206 -15.33 -10.60 20.41
N TYR A 207 -14.75 -10.06 19.34
CA TYR A 207 -14.78 -8.65 18.96
C TYR A 207 -14.24 -7.69 20.03
N LYS A 208 -13.38 -8.19 20.92
CA LYS A 208 -12.67 -7.43 21.95
C LYS A 208 -11.27 -7.97 22.16
N LYS A 209 -10.43 -7.20 22.86
CA LYS A 209 -9.06 -7.64 23.20
C LYS A 209 -9.08 -8.93 24.01
N LEU A 210 -8.34 -9.93 23.54
CA LEU A 210 -8.16 -11.22 24.22
C LEU A 210 -7.03 -11.16 25.25
N PRO A 211 -7.11 -11.96 26.33
CA PRO A 211 -5.98 -12.13 27.24
C PRO A 211 -4.84 -12.91 26.57
N GLU A 212 -3.62 -12.74 27.06
CA GLU A 212 -2.42 -13.44 26.56
C GLU A 212 -2.56 -14.97 26.59
N SER A 213 -3.32 -15.50 27.55
CA SER A 213 -3.63 -16.92 27.68
C SER A 213 -4.48 -17.50 26.55
N ALA A 214 -5.11 -16.65 25.71
CA ALA A 214 -5.86 -17.07 24.53
C ALA A 214 -4.97 -17.31 23.30
N PHE A 215 -3.67 -16.99 23.39
CA PHE A 215 -2.72 -17.14 22.30
C PHE A 215 -1.82 -18.37 22.48
N ARG A 216 -1.31 -18.89 21.37
CA ARG A 216 -0.36 -20.00 21.31
C ARG A 216 0.77 -19.61 20.37
N GLU A 217 1.98 -20.04 20.69
CA GLU A 217 3.11 -19.91 19.78
C GLU A 217 3.27 -21.19 18.96
N TRP A 218 3.39 -21.03 17.64
CA TRP A 218 3.72 -22.10 16.71
C TRP A 218 5.08 -21.83 16.09
N GLU A 219 5.86 -22.88 15.92
CA GLU A 219 7.06 -22.87 15.09
C GLU A 219 6.63 -23.07 13.63
N THR A 220 7.03 -22.17 12.74
CA THR A 220 6.74 -22.29 11.30
C THR A 220 8.05 -22.30 10.51
N PRO A 221 8.06 -22.76 9.24
CA PRO A 221 9.24 -22.64 8.38
C PRO A 221 9.74 -21.20 8.20
N SER A 222 8.88 -20.20 8.44
CA SER A 222 9.21 -18.77 8.36
C SER A 222 9.56 -18.14 9.71
N GLY A 223 9.73 -18.95 10.76
CA GLY A 223 9.97 -18.50 12.14
C GLY A 223 8.75 -18.65 13.05
N PRO A 224 8.89 -18.40 14.36
CA PRO A 224 7.80 -18.52 15.30
C PRO A 224 6.72 -17.48 15.04
N ILE A 225 5.46 -17.87 15.25
CA ILE A 225 4.30 -16.99 15.15
C ILE A 225 3.35 -17.22 16.31
N LYS A 226 2.75 -16.14 16.80
CA LYS A 226 1.70 -16.18 17.80
C LYS A 226 0.33 -16.17 17.13
N ILE A 227 -0.49 -17.18 17.42
CA ILE A 227 -1.83 -17.36 16.87
C ILE A 227 -2.87 -17.45 17.99
N THR A 228 -4.14 -17.32 17.62
CA THR A 228 -5.26 -17.66 18.49
C THR A 228 -6.30 -18.42 17.69
N TYR A 229 -6.93 -19.42 18.31
CA TYR A 229 -8.06 -20.14 17.68
C TYR A 229 -9.37 -19.33 17.71
N TYR A 230 -9.33 -18.13 18.29
CA TYR A 230 -10.40 -17.14 18.17
C TYR A 230 -10.25 -16.28 16.91
N GLU A 231 -9.21 -16.48 16.09
CA GLU A 231 -9.02 -15.78 14.82
C GLU A 231 -10.32 -15.85 14.00
N HIS A 232 -10.69 -14.71 13.43
CA HIS A 232 -11.91 -14.57 12.64
C HIS A 232 -11.76 -13.45 11.62
N SER A 233 -12.52 -13.55 10.53
CA SER A 233 -12.58 -12.53 9.50
C SER A 233 -14.01 -12.07 9.25
N VAL A 234 -14.16 -10.76 9.06
CA VAL A 234 -15.43 -10.07 8.84
C VAL A 234 -15.23 -8.96 7.82
N VAL A 235 -16.34 -8.42 7.29
CA VAL A 235 -16.33 -7.22 6.45
C VAL A 235 -16.91 -6.04 7.23
N ILE A 236 -16.12 -5.02 7.52
CA ILE A 236 -16.61 -3.76 8.09
C ILE A 236 -17.48 -3.07 7.03
N THR A 237 -18.72 -2.79 7.43
CA THR A 237 -19.74 -2.12 6.62
C THR A 237 -20.05 -0.72 7.13
N GLY A 238 -19.48 -0.30 8.27
CA GLY A 238 -19.78 1.02 8.79
C GLY A 238 -19.21 1.32 10.17
N TYR A 239 -19.47 2.54 10.61
CA TYR A 239 -19.19 3.03 11.96
C TYR A 239 -20.12 4.19 12.29
N ASP A 240 -20.35 4.43 13.57
CA ASP A 240 -20.87 5.71 14.07
C ASP A 240 -19.95 6.22 15.18
N GLN A 241 -20.44 7.01 16.15
CA GLN A 241 -19.63 7.47 17.27
C GLN A 241 -19.18 6.33 18.19
N ASP A 242 -20.02 5.33 18.42
CA ASP A 242 -19.90 4.35 19.51
C ASP A 242 -19.66 2.92 19.00
N PHE A 243 -20.01 2.60 17.76
CA PHE A 243 -20.01 1.25 17.22
C PHE A 243 -19.25 1.12 15.88
N ILE A 244 -18.74 -0.09 15.65
CA ILE A 244 -18.39 -0.59 14.32
C ILE A 244 -19.49 -1.53 13.85
N TYR A 245 -19.89 -1.39 12.58
CA TYR A 245 -20.85 -2.26 11.91
C TYR A 245 -20.11 -3.17 10.92
N PHE A 246 -20.49 -4.45 10.86
CA PHE A 246 -19.83 -5.45 10.02
C PHE A 246 -20.74 -6.62 9.66
N ASN A 247 -20.45 -7.28 8.55
CA ASN A 247 -21.06 -8.57 8.19
C ASN A 247 -20.20 -9.71 8.76
N ASP A 248 -20.82 -10.62 9.50
CA ASP A 248 -20.17 -11.75 10.16
C ASP A 248 -20.49 -13.05 9.40
N PRO A 249 -19.52 -13.66 8.68
CA PRO A 249 -19.80 -14.85 7.87
C PRO A 249 -20.12 -16.09 8.72
N LEU A 250 -19.73 -16.12 10.00
CA LEU A 250 -19.99 -17.26 10.88
C LEU A 250 -21.43 -17.24 11.39
N THR A 251 -21.96 -16.07 11.76
CA THR A 251 -23.37 -15.93 12.19
C THR A 251 -24.31 -15.70 11.01
N GLY A 252 -23.82 -15.18 9.87
CA GLY A 252 -24.65 -14.73 8.75
C GLY A 252 -25.43 -13.44 9.07
N GLU A 253 -25.05 -12.72 10.12
CA GLU A 253 -25.71 -11.49 10.54
C GLU A 253 -25.18 -10.31 9.71
N LYS A 254 -26.08 -9.62 9.02
CA LYS A 254 -25.78 -8.41 8.26
C LYS A 254 -25.72 -7.22 9.22
N ASN A 255 -24.71 -6.35 9.04
CA ASN A 255 -24.54 -5.13 9.84
C ASN A 255 -24.60 -5.37 11.37
N LYS A 256 -24.06 -6.52 11.81
CA LYS A 256 -23.78 -6.79 13.22
C LYS A 256 -22.92 -5.66 13.78
N LYS A 257 -23.10 -5.33 15.05
CA LYS A 257 -22.35 -4.25 15.69
C LYS A 257 -21.64 -4.67 16.96
N ALA A 258 -20.51 -4.02 17.22
CA ALA A 258 -19.75 -4.16 18.46
C ALA A 258 -19.24 -2.77 18.91
N PRO A 259 -19.04 -2.56 20.23
CA PRO A 259 -18.48 -1.32 20.74
C PRO A 259 -17.17 -0.98 20.03
N LYS A 260 -17.05 0.25 19.54
CA LYS A 260 -15.94 0.66 18.68
C LYS A 260 -14.59 0.44 19.35
N THR A 261 -14.46 0.85 20.61
CA THR A 261 -13.22 0.70 21.38
C THR A 261 -12.77 -0.76 21.46
N ASP A 262 -13.69 -1.67 21.77
CA ASP A 262 -13.41 -3.09 21.88
C ASP A 262 -13.03 -3.70 20.53
N PHE A 263 -13.81 -3.39 19.49
CA PHE A 263 -13.60 -3.91 18.14
C PHE A 263 -12.26 -3.46 17.57
N LEU A 264 -11.91 -2.18 17.73
CA LEU A 264 -10.62 -1.66 17.27
C LEU A 264 -9.46 -2.26 18.08
N ALA A 265 -9.63 -2.49 19.39
CA ALA A 265 -8.61 -3.16 20.19
C ALA A 265 -8.38 -4.61 19.73
N ALA A 266 -9.43 -5.33 19.35
CA ALA A 266 -9.34 -6.67 18.76
C ALA A 266 -8.60 -6.67 17.42
N TRP A 267 -8.98 -5.78 16.51
CA TRP A 267 -8.35 -5.63 15.19
C TRP A 267 -6.86 -5.25 15.30
N VAL A 268 -6.52 -4.32 16.20
CA VAL A 268 -5.13 -3.93 16.47
C VAL A 268 -4.34 -5.12 17.04
N GLN A 269 -4.92 -5.88 17.98
CA GLN A 269 -4.27 -7.07 18.55
C GLN A 269 -3.98 -8.15 17.49
N MET A 270 -4.81 -8.25 16.46
CA MET A 270 -4.66 -9.18 15.34
C MET A 270 -3.79 -8.64 14.19
N GLY A 271 -3.09 -7.53 14.40
CA GLY A 271 -2.08 -7.00 13.48
C GLY A 271 -2.60 -5.96 12.49
N ARG A 272 -3.75 -5.32 12.76
CA ARG A 272 -4.34 -4.27 11.90
C ARG A 272 -4.50 -4.71 10.44
N GLN A 273 -4.85 -5.96 10.21
CA GLN A 273 -4.99 -6.52 8.87
C GLN A 273 -6.26 -6.03 8.20
N ALA A 274 -6.16 -5.49 6.99
CA ALA A 274 -7.30 -4.93 6.28
C ALA A 274 -7.07 -4.92 4.77
N ILE A 275 -8.08 -5.34 4.00
CA ILE A 275 -8.11 -5.31 2.52
C ILE A 275 -9.39 -4.59 2.07
N THR A 276 -9.28 -3.74 1.07
CA THR A 276 -10.42 -3.10 0.38
C THR A 276 -10.10 -2.98 -1.11
N TYR A 277 -10.90 -2.22 -1.84
CA TYR A 277 -10.64 -1.88 -3.24
C TYR A 277 -10.80 -0.39 -3.50
N GLN A 278 -10.19 0.07 -4.59
CA GLN A 278 -10.31 1.44 -5.07
C GLN A 278 -11.75 1.69 -5.54
N PRO A 279 -12.48 2.68 -4.99
CA PRO A 279 -13.77 3.10 -5.53
C PRO A 279 -13.59 3.71 -6.93
N ASP A 280 -14.61 3.54 -7.78
CA ASP A 280 -14.67 4.17 -9.11
C ASP A 280 -14.67 5.71 -9.01
#